data_AF-A0A2E0UW51-F1
#
_entry.id   AF-A0A2E0UW51-F1
#
_cell.length_a   1.000
_cell.length_b   1.000
_cell.length_c   1.000
_cell.angle_alpha   90.00
_cell.angle_beta   90.00
_cell.angle_gamma   90.00
#
_symmetry.space_group_name_H-M   'P 1'
#
loop_
_entity.id
_entity.type
_entity.pdbx_description
1 polymer ?
#
loop_
_entity_poly.entity_id
_entity_poly.type
_entity_poly.pdbx_seq_one_letter_code
_entity_poly.pdbx_strand_id
1 'polypeptide(L)'
;MEEVMKKKLRMMVLFILVVLILSACNMPGAKPNPTPILFPTPNYTMTALFSQEGEIPPTITPPVVVVTQVEQTAAPTTAPAEATNTPVVLTATSASTSTSTVAAATNTAQPIRGGQWVYAKKMSTAPTFDGVWDEWDSTKYPATYVVYGKSEWKDSADLEASFRTAWDNDYFYVAVKVYDDKYVQDATGMDIYKGDSIEILLDTNLYGDLNTAYLSNDDYQIGISPGKGSIEGEKEVFRWFPSGSAGGVSGTKVASTKEDGIYRIEIAIPWSAFGVSPSSGKQFGFGLSVSDNDNSGEKLQQSMVSNLPYRSLVDPTTWTVITLSN
;
A
#
# COMPACT_ATOMS: atom_id res chain seq x y z
N MET A 1 9.36 45.29 -69.63
CA MET A 1 8.69 45.12 -68.31
C MET A 1 9.17 43.87 -67.58
N GLU A 2 9.36 42.74 -68.28
CA GLU A 2 9.75 41.46 -67.69
C GLU A 2 11.15 41.46 -67.02
N GLU A 3 12.15 42.11 -67.63
CA GLU A 3 13.51 42.20 -67.08
C GLU A 3 13.60 42.97 -65.75
N VAL A 4 12.78 44.03 -65.61
CA VAL A 4 12.73 44.82 -64.38
C VAL A 4 12.11 44.02 -63.24
N MET A 5 11.13 43.16 -63.55
CA MET A 5 10.46 42.31 -62.57
C MET A 5 11.37 41.16 -62.09
N LYS A 6 12.13 40.54 -62.98
CA LYS A 6 13.15 39.52 -62.62
C LYS A 6 14.26 40.11 -61.74
N LYS A 7 14.69 41.35 -62.01
CA LYS A 7 15.70 42.04 -61.20
C LYS A 7 15.19 42.36 -59.79
N LYS A 8 13.93 42.81 -59.66
CA LYS A 8 13.30 43.06 -58.35
C LYS A 8 13.09 41.77 -57.55
N LEU A 9 12.66 40.69 -58.22
CA LEU A 9 12.48 39.39 -57.58
C LEU A 9 13.81 38.80 -57.08
N ARG A 10 14.89 38.89 -57.87
CA ARG A 10 16.23 38.50 -57.44
C ARG A 10 16.72 39.31 -56.24
N MET A 11 16.47 40.61 -56.23
CA MET A 11 16.89 41.48 -55.11
C MET A 11 16.10 41.17 -53.83
N MET A 12 14.81 40.87 -53.94
CA MET A 12 13.96 40.47 -52.83
C MET A 12 14.37 39.12 -52.25
N VAL A 13 14.69 38.13 -53.08
CA VAL A 13 15.19 36.82 -52.63
C VAL A 13 16.54 36.96 -51.93
N LEU A 14 17.44 37.82 -52.44
CA LEU A 14 18.72 38.08 -51.77
C LEU A 14 18.52 38.72 -50.40
N PHE A 15 17.57 39.65 -50.28
CA PHE A 15 17.27 40.34 -49.04
C PHE A 15 16.67 39.39 -47.99
N ILE A 16 15.76 38.50 -48.40
CA ILE A 16 15.18 37.46 -47.53
C ILE A 16 16.26 36.48 -47.05
N LEU A 17 17.20 36.10 -47.93
CA LEU A 17 18.32 35.23 -47.56
C LEU A 17 19.24 35.87 -46.51
N VAL A 18 19.53 37.18 -46.64
CA VAL A 18 20.35 37.92 -45.67
C VAL A 18 19.65 38.05 -44.31
N VAL A 19 18.34 38.29 -44.30
CA VAL A 19 17.55 38.34 -43.05
C VAL A 19 17.50 36.98 -42.35
N LEU A 20 17.39 35.88 -43.10
CA LEU A 20 17.45 34.52 -42.55
C LEU A 20 18.82 34.19 -41.94
N ILE A 21 19.91 34.64 -42.55
CA ILE A 21 21.28 34.45 -42.01
C ILE A 21 21.50 35.28 -40.73
N LEU A 22 20.93 36.48 -40.64
CA LEU A 22 21.02 37.32 -39.45
C LEU A 22 20.09 36.86 -38.30
N SER A 23 19.10 36.02 -38.59
CA SER A 23 18.18 35.45 -37.58
C SER A 23 18.68 34.11 -37.01
N ALA A 24 19.68 33.49 -37.63
CA ALA A 24 20.36 32.33 -37.07
C ALA A 24 21.36 32.78 -35.99
N CYS A 25 20.91 32.82 -34.74
CA CYS A 25 21.80 32.99 -33.59
C CYS A 25 22.68 31.74 -33.43
N ASN A 26 23.83 31.74 -34.11
CA ASN A 26 24.98 30.91 -33.74
C ASN A 26 26.25 31.69 -34.09
N MET A 27 26.60 32.62 -33.20
CA MET A 27 27.86 33.36 -33.25
C MET A 27 28.99 32.44 -32.76
N PRO A 28 29.94 32.01 -33.61
CA PRO A 28 31.08 31.23 -33.17
C PRO A 28 32.05 32.17 -32.46
N GLY A 29 32.21 32.03 -31.14
CA GLY A 29 33.25 32.74 -30.37
C GLY A 29 32.80 33.46 -29.10
N ALA A 30 31.51 33.50 -28.77
CA ALA A 30 31.06 33.99 -27.48
C ALA A 30 31.12 32.86 -26.44
N LYS A 31 32.14 32.86 -25.58
CA LYS A 31 32.12 32.04 -24.35
C LYS A 31 31.01 32.60 -23.45
N PRO A 32 30.01 31.80 -23.04
CA PRO A 32 29.09 32.25 -22.00
C PRO A 32 29.88 32.34 -20.70
N ASN A 33 30.09 33.56 -20.21
CA ASN A 33 30.54 33.77 -18.84
C ASN A 33 29.32 33.50 -17.95
N PRO A 34 29.32 32.47 -17.08
CA PRO A 34 28.18 32.18 -16.25
C PRO A 34 27.93 33.34 -15.29
N THR A 35 26.73 33.92 -15.36
CA THR A 35 26.22 34.84 -14.36
C THR A 35 26.30 34.15 -12.98
N PRO A 36 26.84 34.79 -11.94
CA PRO A 36 26.84 34.23 -10.59
C PRO A 36 25.40 33.97 -10.16
N ILE A 37 25.07 32.69 -9.99
CA ILE A 37 23.76 32.22 -9.53
C ILE A 37 23.63 32.66 -8.07
N LEU A 38 22.72 33.61 -7.80
CA LEU A 38 22.49 34.17 -6.46
C LEU A 38 21.48 33.35 -5.63
N PHE A 39 21.11 32.16 -6.10
CA PHE A 39 20.24 31.24 -5.39
C PHE A 39 20.87 29.85 -5.42
N PRO A 40 21.17 29.23 -4.26
CA PRO A 40 21.56 27.83 -4.25
C PRO A 40 20.36 27.01 -4.72
N THR A 41 20.52 26.29 -5.83
CA THR A 41 19.64 25.16 -6.13
C THR A 41 19.80 24.16 -4.99
N PRO A 42 18.73 23.77 -4.28
CA PRO A 42 18.84 22.72 -3.29
C PRO A 42 19.05 21.42 -4.05
N ASN A 43 20.30 21.00 -4.16
CA ASN A 43 20.64 19.64 -4.55
C ASN A 43 20.35 18.75 -3.33
N TYR A 44 19.05 18.55 -3.03
CA TYR A 44 18.63 17.58 -2.04
C TYR A 44 18.91 16.20 -2.61
N THR A 45 19.94 15.58 -2.06
CA THR A 45 20.34 14.20 -2.33
C THR A 45 19.14 13.26 -2.13
N MET A 46 18.80 12.51 -3.18
CA MET A 46 17.79 11.44 -3.20
C MET A 46 17.96 10.41 -2.07
N THR A 47 19.11 10.40 -1.39
CA THR A 47 19.44 9.55 -0.25
C THR A 47 18.62 9.86 1.01
N ALA A 48 18.17 11.10 1.23
CA ALA A 48 17.46 11.45 2.47
C ALA A 48 16.06 10.82 2.56
N LEU A 49 15.47 10.42 1.43
CA LEU A 49 14.23 9.64 1.41
C LEU A 49 14.46 8.12 1.57
N PHE A 50 15.70 7.60 1.59
CA PHE A 50 15.93 6.14 1.59
C PHE A 50 17.03 5.63 2.53
N SER A 51 17.59 6.46 3.42
CA SER A 51 18.52 5.98 4.44
C SER A 51 17.79 5.10 5.48
N GLN A 52 18.11 3.81 5.47
CA GLN A 52 17.80 2.88 6.56
C GLN A 52 18.74 3.22 7.74
N GLU A 53 18.26 4.04 8.67
CA GLU A 53 18.94 4.24 9.96
C GLU A 53 18.55 3.08 10.89
N GLY A 54 19.47 2.13 11.05
CA GLY A 54 19.30 1.01 11.98
C GLY A 54 19.90 -0.28 11.45
N GLU A 55 21.19 -0.47 11.72
CA GLU A 55 21.80 -1.80 11.72
C GLU A 55 21.01 -2.71 12.66
N ILE A 56 20.41 -3.77 12.13
CA ILE A 56 19.74 -4.80 12.92
C ILE A 56 20.83 -5.74 13.45
N PRO A 57 21.06 -5.84 14.77
CA PRO A 57 21.96 -6.87 15.31
C PRO A 57 21.34 -8.27 15.16
N PRO A 58 22.14 -9.32 14.97
CA PRO A 58 21.63 -10.69 14.84
C PRO A 58 20.94 -11.16 16.13
N THR A 59 19.71 -11.62 15.98
CA THR A 59 18.98 -12.63 16.78
C THR A 59 19.18 -12.59 18.29
N ILE A 60 18.23 -11.94 18.99
CA ILE A 60 18.05 -12.10 20.44
C ILE A 60 16.92 -13.13 20.64
N THR A 61 17.26 -14.31 21.14
CA THR A 61 16.32 -15.34 21.60
C THR A 61 15.46 -14.79 22.75
N PRO A 62 14.11 -14.80 22.70
CA PRO A 62 13.31 -14.35 23.82
C PRO A 62 13.36 -15.36 24.99
N PRO A 63 13.36 -14.88 26.26
CA PRO A 63 13.39 -15.74 27.43
C PRO A 63 12.04 -16.44 27.67
N VAL A 64 12.13 -17.67 28.16
CA VAL A 64 11.03 -18.56 28.54
C VAL A 64 10.22 -17.95 29.69
N VAL A 65 8.91 -17.74 29.48
CA VAL A 65 7.95 -17.41 30.54
C VAL A 65 7.35 -18.72 31.06
N VAL A 66 7.64 -19.06 32.31
CA VAL A 66 7.00 -20.17 33.04
C VAL A 66 5.70 -19.66 33.63
N VAL A 67 4.56 -20.17 33.15
CA VAL A 67 3.25 -19.97 33.80
C VAL A 67 2.98 -21.18 34.70
N THR A 68 3.04 -20.96 36.01
CA THR A 68 2.58 -21.93 37.01
C THR A 68 1.07 -21.78 37.17
N GLN A 69 0.29 -22.76 36.71
CA GLN A 69 -1.13 -22.84 37.02
C GLN A 69 -1.35 -23.40 38.43
N VAL A 70 -2.06 -22.65 39.26
CA VAL A 70 -2.56 -23.07 40.57
C VAL A 70 -3.96 -23.65 40.38
N GLU A 71 -4.15 -24.88 40.82
CA GLU A 71 -5.39 -25.65 40.73
C GLU A 71 -6.40 -25.20 41.81
N GLN A 72 -7.63 -24.89 41.40
CA GLN A 72 -8.71 -24.43 42.28
C GLN A 72 -9.49 -25.63 42.84
N THR A 73 -9.40 -25.83 44.16
CA THR A 73 -10.18 -26.83 44.91
C THR A 73 -11.65 -26.39 45.03
N ALA A 74 -12.59 -27.25 44.61
CA ALA A 74 -14.02 -27.10 44.91
C ALA A 74 -14.38 -27.92 46.17
N ALA A 75 -15.09 -27.29 47.11
CA ALA A 75 -15.58 -27.88 48.36
C ALA A 75 -16.90 -28.66 48.15
N PRO A 76 -17.20 -29.72 48.96
CA PRO A 76 -18.49 -30.39 48.92
C PRO A 76 -19.45 -29.85 50.00
N THR A 77 -20.73 -29.72 49.65
CA THR A 77 -21.83 -29.33 50.54
C THR A 77 -22.85 -30.47 50.67
N THR A 78 -22.98 -30.96 51.92
CA THR A 78 -24.10 -31.60 52.65
C THR A 78 -24.96 -32.75 52.07
N ALA A 79 -25.12 -33.76 52.93
CA ALA A 79 -25.93 -35.00 52.88
C ALA A 79 -27.44 -34.80 53.17
N PRO A 80 -28.24 -35.85 53.49
CA PRO A 80 -28.59 -37.07 52.72
C PRO A 80 -30.13 -37.25 52.57
N ALA A 81 -30.57 -38.13 51.67
CA ALA A 81 -31.93 -38.71 51.73
C ALA A 81 -31.88 -40.21 51.42
N GLU A 82 -32.45 -40.98 52.34
CA GLU A 82 -32.60 -42.43 52.31
C GLU A 82 -33.45 -42.92 51.13
N ALA A 83 -33.00 -44.02 50.51
CA ALA A 83 -33.90 -44.98 49.88
C ALA A 83 -33.27 -46.38 49.94
N THR A 84 -33.89 -47.22 50.74
CA THR A 84 -33.70 -48.68 50.89
C THR A 84 -33.79 -49.38 49.54
N ASN A 85 -32.80 -50.22 49.17
CA ASN A 85 -33.00 -51.40 48.31
C ASN A 85 -31.81 -52.38 48.39
N THR A 86 -32.17 -53.66 48.49
CA THR A 86 -31.40 -54.91 48.64
C THR A 86 -30.21 -55.06 47.67
N PRO A 87 -29.08 -55.70 48.09
CA PRO A 87 -27.92 -55.83 47.22
C PRO A 87 -28.09 -56.96 46.20
N VAL A 88 -28.05 -56.61 44.91
CA VAL A 88 -27.72 -57.56 43.83
C VAL A 88 -26.23 -57.40 43.55
N VAL A 89 -25.48 -58.48 43.78
CA VAL A 89 -24.05 -58.55 43.48
C VAL A 89 -23.88 -58.54 41.96
N LEU A 90 -23.39 -57.42 41.43
CA LEU A 90 -22.90 -57.31 40.05
C LEU A 90 -21.37 -57.20 40.10
N THR A 91 -20.72 -58.17 39.49
CA THR A 91 -19.27 -58.23 39.30
C THR A 91 -18.82 -57.03 38.45
N ALA A 92 -18.06 -56.12 39.04
CA ALA A 92 -17.48 -54.98 38.33
C ALA A 92 -16.32 -55.45 37.45
N THR A 93 -16.52 -55.45 36.13
CA THR A 93 -15.43 -55.55 35.16
C THR A 93 -14.69 -54.21 35.14
N SER A 94 -13.42 -54.21 35.51
CA SER A 94 -12.55 -53.03 35.49
C SER A 94 -12.49 -52.44 34.07
N ALA A 95 -13.08 -51.26 33.89
CA ALA A 95 -12.91 -50.48 32.67
C ALA A 95 -11.49 -49.90 32.64
N SER A 96 -10.74 -50.21 31.58
CA SER A 96 -9.43 -49.62 31.31
C SER A 96 -9.56 -48.10 31.15
N THR A 97 -8.87 -47.35 32.00
CA THR A 97 -8.70 -45.89 31.84
C THR A 97 -7.90 -45.63 30.57
N SER A 98 -8.53 -45.09 29.53
CA SER A 98 -7.83 -44.57 28.35
C SER A 98 -7.16 -43.25 28.72
N THR A 99 -5.86 -43.29 28.96
CA THR A 99 -5.04 -42.09 29.09
C THR A 99 -5.07 -41.34 27.75
N SER A 100 -5.80 -40.23 27.69
CA SER A 100 -5.72 -39.30 26.56
C SER A 100 -4.33 -38.67 26.56
N THR A 101 -3.46 -39.13 25.66
CA THR A 101 -2.22 -38.43 25.34
C THR A 101 -2.59 -37.16 24.60
N VAL A 102 -2.54 -36.02 25.29
CA VAL A 102 -2.59 -34.70 24.64
C VAL A 102 -1.37 -34.63 23.71
N ALA A 103 -1.60 -34.57 22.41
CA ALA A 103 -0.53 -34.42 21.43
C ALA A 103 0.25 -33.14 21.76
N ALA A 104 1.55 -33.27 22.00
CA ALA A 104 2.43 -32.12 22.14
C ALA A 104 2.39 -31.30 20.86
N ALA A 105 2.19 -29.98 20.97
CA ALA A 105 2.22 -29.07 19.83
C ALA A 105 3.61 -29.14 19.17
N THR A 106 3.67 -29.73 17.98
CA THR A 106 4.88 -29.70 17.15
C THR A 106 5.00 -28.30 16.55
N ASN A 107 6.15 -27.65 16.73
CA ASN A 107 6.52 -26.43 16.01
C ASN A 107 6.75 -26.77 14.52
N THR A 108 5.68 -27.01 13.78
CA THR A 108 5.74 -27.05 12.31
C THR A 108 6.02 -25.63 11.85
N ALA A 109 7.17 -25.42 11.19
CA ALA A 109 7.45 -24.15 10.52
C ALA A 109 6.33 -23.88 9.53
N GLN A 110 5.51 -22.87 9.79
CA GLN A 110 4.50 -22.41 8.84
C GLN A 110 5.23 -21.86 7.62
N PRO A 111 4.78 -22.17 6.39
CA PRO A 111 5.26 -21.45 5.23
C PRO A 111 5.04 -19.95 5.48
N ILE A 112 5.99 -19.12 5.05
CA ILE A 112 5.85 -17.67 5.16
C ILE A 112 5.72 -17.08 3.75
N ARG A 113 4.84 -16.08 3.58
CA ARG A 113 4.84 -15.29 2.34
C ARG A 113 6.21 -14.64 2.18
N GLY A 114 6.68 -14.60 0.93
CA GLY A 114 7.91 -13.92 0.57
C GLY A 114 7.76 -12.39 0.56
N GLY A 115 8.80 -11.72 0.07
CA GLY A 115 8.82 -10.25 -0.05
C GLY A 115 9.18 -9.51 1.24
N GLN A 116 9.14 -8.19 1.17
CA GLN A 116 9.40 -7.32 2.32
C GLN A 116 8.15 -7.19 3.18
N TRP A 117 8.20 -7.73 4.39
CA TRP A 117 7.11 -7.64 5.34
C TRP A 117 6.88 -6.20 5.79
N VAL A 118 5.62 -5.82 5.88
CA VAL A 118 5.14 -4.50 6.29
C VAL A 118 4.70 -4.57 7.75
N TYR A 119 4.93 -3.50 8.51
CA TYR A 119 4.46 -3.36 9.89
C TYR A 119 3.56 -2.14 9.99
N ALA A 120 2.31 -2.35 10.40
CA ALA A 120 1.40 -1.29 10.77
C ALA A 120 1.58 -1.00 12.26
N LYS A 121 2.11 0.17 12.60
CA LYS A 121 2.31 0.58 14.00
C LYS A 121 0.99 0.97 14.65
N LYS A 122 0.77 0.57 15.91
CA LYS A 122 -0.41 1.01 16.64
C LYS A 122 -0.31 2.49 16.97
N MET A 123 -1.38 3.24 16.72
CA MET A 123 -1.50 4.65 17.10
C MET A 123 -2.46 4.82 18.27
N SER A 124 -2.06 5.63 19.26
CA SER A 124 -2.92 6.03 20.38
C SER A 124 -3.78 7.25 20.06
N THR A 125 -3.35 8.04 19.07
CA THR A 125 -4.05 9.21 18.53
C THR A 125 -4.12 9.02 17.01
N ALA A 126 -5.32 9.15 16.44
CA ALA A 126 -5.49 9.09 14.99
C ALA A 126 -4.66 10.19 14.29
N PRO A 127 -4.14 9.94 13.08
CA PRO A 127 -3.46 10.96 12.31
C PRO A 127 -4.42 12.11 11.97
N THR A 128 -3.83 13.30 11.82
CA THR A 128 -4.46 14.44 11.17
C THR A 128 -4.54 14.11 9.67
N PHE A 129 -5.67 14.39 9.05
CA PHE A 129 -5.87 14.14 7.62
C PHE A 129 -5.52 15.41 6.83
N ASP A 130 -4.24 15.75 6.79
CA ASP A 130 -3.72 16.99 6.17
C ASP A 130 -2.69 16.73 5.06
N GLY A 131 -2.35 15.47 4.80
CA GLY A 131 -1.36 15.05 3.81
C GLY A 131 0.08 15.21 4.28
N VAL A 132 0.34 15.57 5.53
CA VAL A 132 1.69 15.76 6.09
C VAL A 132 2.10 14.53 6.89
N TRP A 133 3.27 13.97 6.57
CA TRP A 133 3.72 12.70 7.14
C TRP A 133 4.46 12.81 8.49
N ASP A 134 4.61 14.02 9.04
CA ASP A 134 5.52 14.27 10.18
C ASP A 134 5.09 13.54 11.45
N GLU A 135 3.80 13.29 11.61
CA GLU A 135 3.17 12.54 12.70
C GLU A 135 3.22 11.01 12.54
N TRP A 136 3.62 10.53 11.36
CA TRP A 136 3.73 9.09 11.10
C TRP A 136 5.11 8.60 11.54
N ASP A 137 5.19 8.00 12.72
CA ASP A 137 6.41 7.34 13.24
C ASP A 137 6.46 5.83 12.92
N SER A 138 5.78 5.41 11.85
CA SER A 138 5.83 4.03 11.32
C SER A 138 6.89 3.89 10.24
N THR A 139 7.41 2.68 10.02
CA THR A 139 8.36 2.40 8.94
C THR A 139 7.83 2.86 7.58
N LYS A 140 8.70 3.46 6.78
CA LYS A 140 8.43 3.80 5.37
C LYS A 140 8.83 2.67 4.46
N TYR A 141 7.94 2.31 3.54
CA TYR A 141 8.13 1.22 2.58
C TYR A 141 8.12 1.74 1.14
N PRO A 142 8.97 1.21 0.26
CA PRO A 142 8.95 1.53 -1.16
C PRO A 142 7.81 0.79 -1.89
N ALA A 143 7.23 1.45 -2.89
CA ALA A 143 6.35 0.85 -3.89
C ALA A 143 6.83 1.28 -5.29
N THR A 144 7.93 0.68 -5.73
CA THR A 144 8.71 1.14 -6.90
C THR A 144 8.79 0.10 -8.02
N TYR A 145 8.28 -1.12 -7.82
CA TYR A 145 8.29 -2.13 -8.86
C TYR A 145 7.22 -1.83 -9.89
N VAL A 146 7.62 -1.54 -11.13
CA VAL A 146 6.69 -1.37 -12.25
C VAL A 146 6.09 -2.73 -12.62
N VAL A 147 4.80 -2.89 -12.39
CA VAL A 147 4.06 -4.17 -12.54
C VAL A 147 3.01 -4.12 -13.65
N TYR A 148 2.77 -2.94 -14.23
CA TYR A 148 1.94 -2.76 -15.42
C TYR A 148 2.52 -1.61 -16.27
N GLY A 149 2.35 -1.68 -17.59
CA GLY A 149 2.65 -0.55 -18.46
C GLY A 149 4.12 -0.13 -18.52
N LYS A 150 5.06 -1.09 -18.44
CA LYS A 150 6.50 -0.78 -18.42
C LYS A 150 7.00 0.02 -19.64
N SER A 151 6.30 -0.05 -20.77
CA SER A 151 6.60 0.76 -21.96
C SER A 151 6.14 2.22 -21.85
N GLU A 152 5.11 2.47 -21.03
CA GLU A 152 4.58 3.81 -20.77
C GLU A 152 5.34 4.47 -19.63
N TRP A 153 5.82 3.69 -18.66
CA TRP A 153 6.64 4.16 -17.55
C TRP A 153 8.01 4.67 -18.03
N LYS A 154 8.31 5.95 -17.83
CA LYS A 154 9.56 6.59 -18.29
C LYS A 154 10.69 6.44 -17.27
N ASP A 155 10.50 6.95 -16.06
CA ASP A 155 11.46 6.90 -14.94
C ASP A 155 10.77 7.17 -13.58
N SER A 156 11.55 7.34 -12.51
CA SER A 156 11.01 7.60 -11.17
C SER A 156 10.24 8.93 -11.02
N ALA A 157 10.45 9.90 -11.91
CA ALA A 157 9.71 11.17 -11.89
C ALA A 157 8.34 11.04 -12.57
N ASP A 158 8.19 10.05 -13.46
CA ASP A 158 6.94 9.68 -14.13
C ASP A 158 6.01 8.94 -13.16
N LEU A 159 6.51 7.89 -12.50
CA LEU A 159 5.76 7.26 -11.39
C LEU A 159 6.68 6.56 -10.40
N GLU A 160 6.67 7.02 -9.16
CA GLU A 160 7.28 6.30 -8.04
C GLU A 160 6.50 6.54 -6.74
N ALA A 161 6.30 5.50 -5.93
CA ALA A 161 5.56 5.63 -4.69
C ALA A 161 6.32 5.11 -3.47
N SER A 162 5.96 5.66 -2.31
CA SER A 162 6.29 5.10 -1.00
C SER A 162 5.08 5.21 -0.09
N PHE A 163 5.03 4.40 0.95
CA PHE A 163 3.90 4.38 1.86
C PHE A 163 4.32 4.11 3.31
N ARG A 164 3.41 4.44 4.22
CA ARG A 164 3.45 4.13 5.65
C ARG A 164 2.12 3.52 6.05
N THR A 165 2.15 2.63 7.04
CA THR A 165 0.94 1.99 7.57
C THR A 165 0.88 2.11 9.07
N ALA A 166 -0.33 2.33 9.59
CA ALA A 166 -0.61 2.35 11.01
C ALA A 166 -2.01 1.75 11.27
N TRP A 167 -2.35 1.56 12.54
CA TRP A 167 -3.69 1.10 12.91
C TRP A 167 -4.08 1.55 14.30
N ASP A 168 -5.39 1.57 14.55
CA ASP A 168 -5.96 1.55 15.90
C ASP A 168 -7.13 0.56 15.96
N ASN A 169 -7.92 0.60 17.03
CA ASN A 169 -9.03 -0.33 17.20
C ASN A 169 -10.16 -0.14 16.17
N ASP A 170 -10.25 1.02 15.53
CA ASP A 170 -11.34 1.40 14.63
C ASP A 170 -10.92 1.36 13.16
N TYR A 171 -9.69 1.77 12.84
CA TYR A 171 -9.21 1.99 11.49
C TYR A 171 -7.86 1.34 11.19
N PHE A 172 -7.74 0.89 9.94
CA PHE A 172 -6.48 0.70 9.25
C PHE A 172 -6.09 2.00 8.55
N TYR A 173 -4.90 2.51 8.83
CA TYR A 173 -4.39 3.77 8.30
C TYR A 173 -3.29 3.52 7.26
N VAL A 174 -3.39 4.21 6.13
CA VAL A 174 -2.37 4.17 5.08
C VAL A 174 -2.06 5.59 4.64
N ALA A 175 -0.79 5.94 4.61
CA ALA A 175 -0.30 7.17 4.01
C ALA A 175 0.52 6.83 2.76
N VAL A 176 0.23 7.47 1.63
CA VAL A 176 0.94 7.26 0.36
C VAL A 176 1.51 8.57 -0.15
N LYS A 177 2.76 8.53 -0.60
CA LYS A 177 3.45 9.63 -1.25
C LYS A 177 3.86 9.17 -2.63
N VAL A 178 3.48 9.92 -3.65
CA VAL A 178 3.67 9.57 -5.04
C VAL A 178 4.36 10.72 -5.76
N TYR A 179 5.46 10.41 -6.44
CA TYR A 179 6.01 11.23 -7.52
C TYR A 179 5.26 10.89 -8.80
N ASP A 180 4.77 11.94 -9.45
CA ASP A 180 3.95 11.87 -10.65
C ASP A 180 4.08 13.20 -11.39
N ASP A 181 4.50 13.16 -12.65
CA ASP A 181 4.70 14.36 -13.47
C ASP A 181 3.36 15.00 -13.86
N LYS A 182 2.27 14.22 -13.94
CA LYS A 182 0.95 14.74 -14.31
C LYS A 182 -0.24 13.94 -13.76
N TYR A 183 -0.66 14.35 -12.58
CA TYR A 183 -1.99 14.00 -12.05
C TYR A 183 -3.20 14.17 -13.00
N VAL A 184 -3.81 13.06 -13.41
CA VAL A 184 -5.11 12.87 -14.07
C VAL A 184 -5.91 11.75 -13.39
N GLN A 185 -6.96 12.14 -12.67
CA GLN A 185 -7.97 11.22 -12.13
C GLN A 185 -9.39 11.57 -12.57
N ASP A 186 -9.73 11.24 -13.81
CA ASP A 186 -11.07 11.48 -14.38
C ASP A 186 -12.04 10.30 -14.18
N ALA A 187 -11.54 9.16 -13.70
CA ALA A 187 -12.30 7.94 -13.50
C ALA A 187 -12.99 7.90 -12.12
N THR A 188 -14.03 7.07 -12.01
CA THR A 188 -14.89 6.96 -10.81
C THR A 188 -15.46 5.55 -10.69
N GLY A 189 -15.93 5.19 -9.50
CA GLY A 189 -16.56 3.89 -9.22
C GLY A 189 -15.64 2.72 -9.53
N MET A 190 -16.18 1.72 -10.23
CA MET A 190 -15.40 0.53 -10.61
C MET A 190 -14.22 0.82 -11.54
N ASP A 191 -14.16 2.00 -12.16
CA ASP A 191 -13.15 2.39 -13.12
C ASP A 191 -12.02 3.24 -12.51
N ILE A 192 -12.01 3.55 -11.20
CA ILE A 192 -11.01 4.46 -10.60
C ILE A 192 -9.55 4.08 -10.89
N TYR A 193 -9.28 2.79 -11.16
CA TYR A 193 -7.96 2.29 -11.55
C TYR A 193 -7.45 2.82 -12.90
N LYS A 194 -8.32 3.45 -13.71
CA LYS A 194 -8.03 4.05 -15.02
C LYS A 194 -7.62 5.53 -14.92
N GLY A 195 -7.03 5.91 -13.80
CA GLY A 195 -6.50 7.22 -13.50
C GLY A 195 -5.56 7.10 -12.31
N ASP A 196 -5.03 8.23 -11.82
CA ASP A 196 -4.14 8.17 -10.66
C ASP A 196 -4.88 7.73 -9.43
N SER A 197 -4.52 6.54 -8.95
CA SER A 197 -5.24 5.86 -7.90
C SER A 197 -4.33 4.93 -7.13
N ILE A 198 -4.75 4.63 -5.90
CA ILE A 198 -4.07 3.69 -5.02
C ILE A 198 -4.92 2.45 -4.94
N GLU A 199 -4.27 1.30 -4.93
CA GLU A 199 -4.89 0.02 -4.70
C GLU A 199 -4.27 -0.66 -3.49
N ILE A 200 -5.12 -1.18 -2.62
CA ILE A 200 -4.73 -2.02 -1.48
C ILE A 200 -5.32 -3.42 -1.69
N LEU A 201 -4.46 -4.42 -1.57
CA LEU A 201 -4.80 -5.84 -1.49
C LEU A 201 -4.67 -6.28 -0.04
N LEU A 202 -5.67 -6.98 0.49
CA LEU A 202 -5.66 -7.49 1.85
C LEU A 202 -6.29 -8.88 1.92
N ASP A 203 -5.50 -9.88 2.31
CA ASP A 203 -5.95 -11.24 2.61
C ASP A 203 -6.15 -11.33 4.14
N THR A 204 -7.40 -11.44 4.55
CA THR A 204 -7.78 -11.35 5.98
C THR A 204 -7.73 -12.69 6.72
N ASN A 205 -7.56 -13.81 6.00
CA ASN A 205 -7.44 -15.15 6.55
C ASN A 205 -6.12 -15.84 6.15
N LEU A 206 -5.04 -15.07 6.05
CA LEU A 206 -3.72 -15.51 5.57
C LEU A 206 -3.30 -16.94 5.96
N TYR A 207 -3.47 -17.34 7.21
CA TYR A 207 -3.05 -18.66 7.69
C TYR A 207 -4.11 -19.76 7.54
N GLY A 208 -5.37 -19.40 7.30
CA GLY A 208 -6.45 -20.33 6.99
C GLY A 208 -6.36 -20.90 5.57
N ASP A 209 -5.80 -20.13 4.63
CA ASP A 209 -5.69 -20.53 3.22
C ASP A 209 -4.38 -20.08 2.55
N LEU A 210 -3.30 -20.09 3.33
CA LEU A 210 -1.94 -19.68 2.96
C LEU A 210 -1.42 -20.21 1.61
N ASN A 211 -1.91 -21.32 1.05
CA ASN A 211 -1.40 -21.82 -0.25
C ASN A 211 -2.43 -21.68 -1.38
N THR A 212 -3.52 -20.95 -1.15
CA THR A 212 -4.58 -20.73 -2.12
C THR A 212 -4.18 -19.64 -3.11
N ALA A 213 -3.99 -20.04 -4.36
CA ALA A 213 -3.54 -19.19 -5.47
C ALA A 213 -4.70 -18.62 -6.31
N TYR A 214 -5.84 -18.37 -5.68
CA TYR A 214 -7.02 -17.77 -6.29
C TYR A 214 -7.80 -16.96 -5.24
N LEU A 215 -8.49 -15.91 -5.68
CA LEU A 215 -9.27 -15.05 -4.79
C LEU A 215 -10.42 -15.79 -4.09
N SER A 216 -10.58 -15.54 -2.80
CA SER A 216 -11.65 -16.02 -1.93
C SER A 216 -12.55 -14.85 -1.46
N ASN A 217 -13.43 -15.10 -0.49
CA ASN A 217 -14.28 -14.05 0.08
C ASN A 217 -13.60 -13.20 1.16
N ASP A 218 -12.44 -13.63 1.64
CA ASP A 218 -11.65 -12.93 2.66
C ASP A 218 -10.46 -12.15 2.06
N ASP A 219 -10.33 -12.20 0.74
CA ASP A 219 -9.45 -11.37 -0.08
C ASP A 219 -10.16 -10.08 -0.52
N TYR A 220 -9.54 -8.96 -0.21
CA TYR A 220 -10.06 -7.63 -0.50
C TYR A 220 -9.18 -6.91 -1.52
N GLN A 221 -9.84 -6.21 -2.45
CA GLN A 221 -9.22 -5.23 -3.34
C GLN A 221 -9.97 -3.91 -3.16
N ILE A 222 -9.26 -2.92 -2.63
CA ILE A 222 -9.79 -1.57 -2.38
C ILE A 222 -9.02 -0.58 -3.24
N GLY A 223 -9.73 0.29 -3.94
CA GLY A 223 -9.17 1.40 -4.68
C GLY A 223 -9.53 2.73 -4.07
N ILE A 224 -8.61 3.67 -4.18
CA ILE A 224 -8.73 5.02 -3.65
C ILE A 224 -8.45 6.00 -4.77
N SER A 225 -9.44 6.85 -5.06
CA SER A 225 -9.28 8.04 -5.88
C SER A 225 -8.85 9.21 -4.99
N PRO A 226 -7.67 9.83 -5.23
CA PRO A 226 -7.20 10.96 -4.44
C PRO A 226 -7.99 12.24 -4.67
N GLY A 227 -8.77 12.34 -5.75
CA GLY A 227 -9.52 13.53 -6.10
C GLY A 227 -9.94 13.52 -7.58
N LYS A 228 -11.23 13.51 -7.86
CA LYS A 228 -11.74 13.51 -9.23
C LYS A 228 -11.45 14.83 -9.95
N GLY A 229 -10.82 14.74 -11.13
CA GLY A 229 -10.46 15.87 -12.01
C GLY A 229 -9.32 16.75 -11.50
N SER A 230 -9.09 16.79 -10.18
CA SER A 230 -7.97 17.45 -9.53
C SER A 230 -7.79 16.91 -8.12
N ILE A 231 -6.62 17.11 -7.50
CA ILE A 231 -6.36 16.66 -6.12
C ILE A 231 -7.38 17.20 -5.10
N GLU A 232 -7.91 18.40 -5.34
CA GLU A 232 -8.95 19.03 -4.50
C GLU A 232 -10.36 18.50 -4.78
N GLY A 233 -10.53 17.71 -5.85
CA GLY A 233 -11.79 17.12 -6.27
C GLY A 233 -12.35 16.09 -5.29
N GLU A 234 -13.46 15.47 -5.68
CA GLU A 234 -14.15 14.46 -4.86
C GLU A 234 -13.26 13.22 -4.66
N LYS A 235 -13.08 12.83 -3.39
CA LYS A 235 -12.34 11.63 -3.00
C LYS A 235 -13.28 10.44 -3.01
N GLU A 236 -12.79 9.29 -3.47
CA GLU A 236 -13.62 8.08 -3.59
C GLU A 236 -12.85 6.86 -3.09
N VAL A 237 -13.55 5.97 -2.37
CA VAL A 237 -13.03 4.64 -2.03
C VAL A 237 -14.00 3.58 -2.56
N PHE A 238 -13.50 2.69 -3.41
CA PHE A 238 -14.27 1.64 -4.05
C PHE A 238 -13.70 0.27 -3.68
N ARG A 239 -14.57 -0.70 -3.37
CA ARG A 239 -14.21 -2.10 -3.16
C ARG A 239 -14.58 -2.90 -4.41
N TRP A 240 -13.61 -3.61 -4.99
CA TRP A 240 -13.86 -4.55 -6.09
C TRP A 240 -14.01 -5.99 -5.60
N PHE A 241 -13.17 -6.41 -4.63
CA PHE A 241 -13.25 -7.73 -4.01
C PHE A 241 -13.51 -7.63 -2.49
N PRO A 242 -14.31 -8.56 -1.93
CA PRO A 242 -15.02 -9.65 -2.63
C PRO A 242 -16.16 -9.12 -3.53
N SER A 243 -16.32 -9.71 -4.71
CA SER A 243 -17.19 -9.18 -5.79
C SER A 243 -18.67 -9.09 -5.40
N GLY A 244 -19.14 -9.97 -4.52
CA GLY A 244 -20.49 -9.92 -3.96
C GLY A 244 -20.76 -8.70 -3.07
N SER A 245 -19.72 -7.96 -2.69
CA SER A 245 -19.79 -6.74 -1.89
C SER A 245 -19.19 -5.53 -2.61
N ALA A 246 -19.06 -5.59 -3.95
CA ALA A 246 -18.46 -4.50 -4.72
C ALA A 246 -19.26 -3.20 -4.60
N GLY A 247 -18.56 -2.06 -4.47
CA GLY A 247 -19.18 -0.75 -4.28
C GLY A 247 -18.38 0.20 -3.40
N GLY A 248 -18.95 1.37 -3.11
CA GLY A 248 -18.32 2.36 -2.23
C GLY A 248 -18.15 1.84 -0.79
N VAL A 249 -17.08 2.27 -0.12
CA VAL A 249 -16.78 1.88 1.26
C VAL A 249 -17.13 3.02 2.22
N SER A 250 -18.17 2.83 3.03
CA SER A 250 -18.63 3.82 4.00
C SER A 250 -17.69 3.95 5.20
N GLY A 251 -17.68 5.14 5.82
CA GLY A 251 -16.92 5.40 7.04
C GLY A 251 -15.42 5.61 6.82
N THR A 252 -14.97 5.60 5.56
CA THR A 252 -13.61 5.96 5.18
C THR A 252 -13.37 7.45 5.36
N LYS A 253 -12.12 7.81 5.62
CA LYS A 253 -11.65 9.20 5.60
C LYS A 253 -10.49 9.26 4.62
N VAL A 254 -10.49 10.26 3.74
CA VAL A 254 -9.46 10.47 2.73
C VAL A 254 -9.11 11.94 2.71
N ALA A 255 -7.82 12.24 2.87
CA ALA A 255 -7.26 13.55 2.57
C ALA A 255 -6.13 13.39 1.55
N SER A 256 -5.95 14.42 0.74
CA SER A 256 -4.95 14.44 -0.31
C SER A 256 -4.47 15.87 -0.56
N THR A 257 -3.20 16.01 -0.87
CA THR A 257 -2.56 17.29 -1.23
C THR A 257 -1.58 17.06 -2.37
N LYS A 258 -1.33 18.08 -3.19
CA LYS A 258 -0.32 18.04 -4.26
C LYS A 258 0.57 19.27 -4.17
N GLU A 259 1.89 19.04 -4.19
CA GLU A 259 2.91 20.09 -4.18
C GLU A 259 4.15 19.58 -4.93
N ASP A 260 4.71 20.41 -5.81
CA ASP A 260 5.99 20.16 -6.50
C ASP A 260 6.13 18.78 -7.18
N GLY A 261 5.11 18.35 -7.93
CA GLY A 261 5.13 17.04 -8.62
C GLY A 261 5.00 15.84 -7.69
N ILE A 262 4.61 16.07 -6.43
CA ILE A 262 4.32 15.04 -5.45
C ILE A 262 2.88 15.19 -5.00
N TYR A 263 2.10 14.12 -5.06
CA TYR A 263 0.85 14.05 -4.31
C TYR A 263 0.98 13.14 -3.10
N ARG A 264 0.32 13.52 -2.01
CA ARG A 264 0.29 12.81 -0.73
C ARG A 264 -1.15 12.53 -0.36
N ILE A 265 -1.37 11.37 0.24
CA ILE A 265 -2.70 10.89 0.55
C ILE A 265 -2.67 10.17 1.88
N GLU A 266 -3.69 10.41 2.69
CA GLU A 266 -3.91 9.73 3.96
C GLU A 266 -5.31 9.14 3.98
N ILE A 267 -5.38 7.86 4.30
CA ILE A 267 -6.61 7.08 4.28
C ILE A 267 -6.80 6.41 5.63
N ALA A 268 -8.02 6.52 6.16
CA ALA A 268 -8.53 5.62 7.20
C ALA A 268 -9.60 4.72 6.60
N ILE A 269 -9.40 3.41 6.69
CA ILE A 269 -10.38 2.39 6.28
C ILE A 269 -10.87 1.69 7.56
N PRO A 270 -12.17 1.72 7.88
CA PRO A 270 -12.66 1.09 9.09
C PRO A 270 -12.46 -0.43 9.01
N TRP A 271 -12.04 -1.08 10.09
CA TRP A 271 -11.80 -2.53 10.09
C TRP A 271 -13.06 -3.35 9.76
N SER A 272 -14.24 -2.77 9.99
CA SER A 272 -15.53 -3.35 9.57
C SER A 272 -15.67 -3.49 8.05
N ALA A 273 -14.94 -2.70 7.25
CA ALA A 273 -14.89 -2.86 5.79
C ALA A 273 -14.26 -4.19 5.36
N PHE A 274 -13.44 -4.78 6.25
CA PHE A 274 -12.73 -6.05 6.08
C PHE A 274 -13.33 -7.19 6.93
N GLY A 275 -14.36 -6.92 7.74
CA GLY A 275 -14.86 -7.90 8.71
C GLY A 275 -13.84 -8.30 9.79
N VAL A 276 -12.82 -7.46 10.02
CA VAL A 276 -11.71 -7.75 10.94
C VAL A 276 -11.95 -7.10 12.30
N SER A 277 -11.63 -7.82 13.37
CA SER A 277 -11.37 -7.21 14.69
C SER A 277 -9.86 -7.13 14.89
N PRO A 278 -9.25 -5.94 14.92
CA PRO A 278 -7.80 -5.82 14.95
C PRO A 278 -7.24 -6.18 16.33
N SER A 279 -6.03 -6.71 16.36
CA SER A 279 -5.26 -6.87 17.60
C SER A 279 -3.78 -6.95 17.28
N SER A 280 -2.94 -6.54 18.23
CA SER A 280 -1.48 -6.64 18.07
C SER A 280 -1.07 -8.07 17.74
N GLY A 281 -0.11 -8.21 16.84
CA GLY A 281 0.40 -9.48 16.34
C GLY A 281 -0.44 -10.14 15.24
N LYS A 282 -1.62 -9.59 14.89
CA LYS A 282 -2.37 -10.11 13.73
C LYS A 282 -1.62 -9.83 12.43
N GLN A 283 -1.72 -10.80 11.53
CA GLN A 283 -1.02 -10.78 10.24
C GLN A 283 -2.03 -11.04 9.11
N PHE A 284 -1.81 -10.34 8.00
CA PHE A 284 -2.65 -10.38 6.81
C PHE A 284 -1.75 -10.47 5.58
N GLY A 285 -2.24 -11.04 4.48
CA GLY A 285 -1.58 -10.82 3.19
C GLY A 285 -1.81 -9.39 2.74
N PHE A 286 -0.83 -8.75 2.11
CA PHE A 286 -0.86 -7.33 1.80
C PHE A 286 -0.15 -6.98 0.50
N GLY A 287 -0.72 -6.03 -0.22
CA GLY A 287 -0.11 -5.35 -1.35
C GLY A 287 -0.61 -3.92 -1.45
N LEU A 288 0.28 -3.02 -1.88
CA LEU A 288 -0.05 -1.66 -2.25
C LEU A 288 0.45 -1.38 -3.65
N SER A 289 -0.40 -0.74 -4.45
CA SER A 289 -0.05 -0.32 -5.79
C SER A 289 -0.53 1.10 -6.06
N VAL A 290 0.11 1.77 -6.99
CA VAL A 290 -0.29 3.09 -7.49
C VAL A 290 -0.38 3.01 -9.00
N SER A 291 -1.57 3.30 -9.53
CA SER A 291 -1.84 3.41 -10.96
C SER A 291 -1.61 4.84 -11.42
N ASP A 292 -1.27 4.96 -12.69
CA ASP A 292 -0.87 6.22 -13.32
C ASP A 292 -1.63 6.49 -14.62
N ASN A 293 -1.91 7.77 -14.85
CA ASN A 293 -2.43 8.30 -16.09
C ASN A 293 -1.99 9.77 -16.28
N ASP A 294 -1.34 10.04 -17.40
CA ASP A 294 -0.97 11.36 -17.91
C ASP A 294 -2.00 11.91 -18.92
N ASN A 295 -2.91 11.08 -19.44
CA ASN A 295 -3.77 11.46 -20.56
C ASN A 295 -5.08 12.11 -20.08
N SER A 296 -5.03 13.42 -19.84
CA SER A 296 -6.20 14.22 -19.44
C SER A 296 -7.40 14.02 -20.37
N GLY A 297 -8.56 13.71 -19.81
CA GLY A 297 -9.78 13.41 -20.56
C GLY A 297 -9.89 11.96 -21.05
N GLU A 298 -8.86 11.14 -20.88
CA GLU A 298 -8.89 9.71 -21.14
C GLU A 298 -8.91 8.93 -19.82
N LYS A 299 -9.78 7.92 -19.74
CA LYS A 299 -9.82 6.98 -18.61
C LYS A 299 -9.02 5.75 -19.00
N LEU A 300 -7.71 5.80 -18.80
CA LEU A 300 -6.77 4.75 -19.13
C LEU A 300 -5.79 4.56 -17.97
N GLN A 301 -5.45 3.31 -17.66
CA GLN A 301 -4.31 3.00 -16.81
C GLN A 301 -3.09 2.91 -17.74
N GLN A 302 -2.12 3.82 -17.60
CA GLN A 302 -0.91 3.82 -18.42
C GLN A 302 0.16 2.93 -17.80
N SER A 303 0.47 3.17 -16.53
CA SER A 303 1.46 2.38 -15.79
C SER A 303 0.97 2.08 -14.37
N MET A 304 1.68 1.19 -13.67
CA MET A 304 1.42 0.91 -12.26
C MET A 304 2.70 0.48 -11.55
N VAL A 305 2.98 1.07 -10.39
CA VAL A 305 4.02 0.62 -9.46
C VAL A 305 3.42 -0.11 -8.25
N SER A 306 4.18 -1.00 -7.64
CA SER A 306 3.79 -1.75 -6.44
C SER A 306 4.96 -2.01 -5.50
N ASN A 307 4.65 -2.29 -4.23
CA ASN A 307 5.62 -2.86 -3.29
C ASN A 307 5.90 -4.35 -3.56
N LEU A 308 5.10 -4.99 -4.40
CA LEU A 308 5.22 -6.41 -4.75
C LEU A 308 5.89 -6.55 -6.14
N PRO A 309 7.10 -7.14 -6.24
CA PRO A 309 7.80 -7.27 -7.52
C PRO A 309 7.13 -8.22 -8.52
N TYR A 310 6.32 -9.16 -8.01
CA TYR A 310 5.59 -10.16 -8.81
C TYR A 310 4.09 -10.07 -8.55
N ARG A 311 3.57 -8.85 -8.36
CA ARG A 311 2.15 -8.63 -8.03
C ARG A 311 1.23 -9.41 -8.97
N SER A 312 0.36 -10.22 -8.40
CA SER A 312 -0.80 -10.78 -9.07
C SER A 312 -2.05 -10.51 -8.23
N LEU A 313 -3.02 -9.78 -8.80
CA LEU A 313 -4.31 -9.58 -8.13
C LEU A 313 -5.04 -10.91 -7.91
N VAL A 314 -4.97 -11.82 -8.87
CA VAL A 314 -5.77 -13.06 -8.84
C VAL A 314 -5.11 -14.18 -8.03
N ASP A 315 -3.90 -13.95 -7.52
CA ASP A 315 -3.14 -14.93 -6.76
C ASP A 315 -2.60 -14.28 -5.45
N PRO A 316 -3.36 -14.41 -4.35
CA PRO A 316 -2.95 -13.91 -3.03
C PRO A 316 -1.62 -14.46 -2.53
N THR A 317 -1.11 -15.57 -3.11
CA THR A 317 0.19 -16.11 -2.71
C THR A 317 1.37 -15.23 -3.08
N THR A 318 1.14 -14.27 -3.98
CA THR A 318 2.12 -13.25 -4.38
C THR A 318 2.15 -12.04 -3.45
N TRP A 319 1.21 -11.92 -2.51
CA TRP A 319 1.10 -10.78 -1.61
C TRP A 319 2.03 -10.96 -0.40
N THR A 320 2.65 -9.88 0.08
CA THR A 320 3.55 -9.97 1.25
C THR A 320 2.75 -10.05 2.55
N VAL A 321 3.41 -10.05 3.71
CA VAL A 321 2.72 -9.99 5.01
C VAL A 321 2.70 -8.56 5.51
N ILE A 322 1.56 -8.12 6.04
CA ILE A 322 1.49 -6.97 6.96
C ILE A 322 1.19 -7.46 8.38
N THR A 323 1.93 -6.96 9.37
CA THR A 323 1.72 -7.27 10.80
C THR A 323 1.26 -6.04 11.56
N LEU A 324 0.21 -6.19 12.36
CA LEU A 324 -0.22 -5.15 13.31
C LEU A 324 0.72 -5.14 14.51
N SER A 325 1.67 -4.21 14.56
CA SER A 325 2.60 -4.07 15.69
C SER A 325 2.01 -3.15 16.77
N ASN A 326 2.52 -3.27 18.00
CA ASN A 326 2.32 -2.24 19.02
C ASN A 326 3.11 -0.96 18.68
#